data_AF-A0A4U0TTQ2-F1
#
_entry.id   AF-A0A4U0TTQ2-F1
#
_cell.length_a   1.000
_cell.length_b   1.000
_cell.length_c   1.000
_cell.angle_alpha   90.00
_cell.angle_beta   90.00
_cell.angle_gamma   90.00
#
_symmetry.space_group_name_H-M   'P 1'
#
loop_
_entity.id
_entity.type
_entity.pdbx_description
1 polymer ?
#
loop_
_entity_poly.entity_id
_entity_poly.type
_entity_poly.pdbx_seq_one_letter_code
_entity_poly.pdbx_strand_id
1 'polypeptide(L)'
;MVALTNSGGAIEWYNRSTWTPIEAFGDTLVALSLPQSGFEYVPAEHIAHVAVNTDGSAMVITRADGSCGVKYVKPRYTWDPLEDGISDITGMIETAIVCLARQYAIVSSSNGATDETLAILPPNLSHALRALFIQQAFRNLCRTLDVSLLDPPRQQQTVLKEQTHLRMLSAQLALGTRLGSPERDFGGQFAYVYLNMRLISVTLAQTFSTRDGALFSRSPNLVPSLIPLVTWVTDLIVFIIDSLAVVKRNLNPGSSAKEALEHMVAETGNPALHILLCSFPRVLLRTQTSAIAIYLKWIQIAKARAQTLEHKQQMDAFCERVKNMPFAYNHFVEMLMEFDAAVRSAYTEAGCSAEARVDAELAMMIEGTVPDALEPAVDTLMGVLLPRFEGQADMGKVYFWHTEWLGIHGDRVPLEKSAVRYDALRKVRLTSDMKLRVCRRCGAEMEDLSQEALRMAPDWVKHGQRRCFCQGYWWPLG
;
A
#
# COMPACT_ATOMS: atom_id res chain seq x y z
N MET A 1 -29.36 13.34 2.14
CA MET A 1 -29.46 13.95 3.47
C MET A 1 -29.41 15.46 3.29
N VAL A 2 -30.05 16.23 4.16
CA VAL A 2 -29.93 17.69 4.23
C VAL A 2 -29.37 18.07 5.59
N ALA A 3 -28.41 18.99 5.62
CA ALA A 3 -27.77 19.48 6.84
C ALA A 3 -28.27 20.90 7.13
N LEU A 4 -28.84 21.11 8.31
CA LEU A 4 -29.15 22.44 8.83
C LEU A 4 -28.14 22.76 9.92
N THR A 5 -27.49 23.91 9.80
CA THR A 5 -26.45 24.32 10.74
C THR A 5 -26.94 25.51 11.55
N ASN A 6 -26.57 25.56 12.82
CA ASN A 6 -26.96 26.66 13.70
C ASN A 6 -25.74 27.47 14.17
N SER A 7 -25.99 28.65 14.74
CA SER A 7 -24.96 29.56 15.26
C SER A 7 -24.21 29.02 16.48
N GLY A 8 -24.66 27.91 17.08
CA GLY A 8 -23.92 27.16 18.10
C GLY A 8 -22.93 26.14 17.52
N GLY A 9 -22.89 25.99 16.19
CA GLY A 9 -22.02 25.03 15.51
C GLY A 9 -22.49 23.58 15.58
N ALA A 10 -23.74 23.33 15.96
CA ALA A 10 -24.36 22.02 15.82
C ALA A 10 -24.96 21.86 14.42
N ILE A 11 -25.12 20.59 14.01
CA ILE A 11 -25.76 20.22 12.75
C ILE A 11 -26.96 19.32 13.05
N GLU A 12 -28.11 19.69 12.51
CA GLU A 12 -29.28 18.85 12.44
C GLU A 12 -29.38 18.21 11.07
N TRP A 13 -29.52 16.89 11.05
CA TRP A 13 -29.56 16.10 9.82
C TRP A 13 -30.99 15.67 9.51
N TYR A 14 -31.41 15.82 8.27
CA TYR A 14 -32.75 15.46 7.81
C TYR A 14 -32.71 14.51 6.62
N ASN A 15 -33.65 13.57 6.58
CA ASN A 15 -33.89 12.75 5.40
C ASN A 15 -34.42 13.66 4.28
N ARG A 16 -33.78 13.63 3.11
CA ARG A 16 -34.10 14.53 1.99
C ARG A 16 -35.52 14.33 1.43
N SER A 17 -36.08 13.12 1.58
CA SER A 17 -37.35 12.74 0.97
C SER A 17 -38.50 12.91 1.95
N THR A 18 -38.29 12.58 3.22
CA THR A 18 -39.35 12.60 4.26
C THR A 18 -39.28 13.83 5.17
N TRP A 19 -38.17 14.58 5.13
CA TRP A 19 -37.89 15.70 6.05
C TRP A 19 -37.98 15.33 7.54
N THR A 20 -37.79 14.05 7.86
CA THR A 20 -37.72 13.56 9.24
C THR A 20 -36.30 13.73 9.76
N PRO A 21 -36.11 14.12 11.04
CA PRO A 21 -34.79 14.22 11.63
C PRO A 21 -34.11 12.85 11.63
N ILE A 22 -32.80 12.86 11.42
CA ILE A 22 -31.93 11.69 11.46
C ILE A 22 -31.18 11.77 12.78
N GLU A 23 -31.59 10.91 13.72
CA GLU A 23 -31.00 10.84 15.05
C GLU A 23 -30.05 9.65 15.16
N ALA A 24 -29.17 9.70 16.16
CA ALA A 24 -28.33 8.56 16.52
C ALA A 24 -29.25 7.43 17.00
N PHE A 25 -29.32 6.34 16.24
CA PHE A 25 -30.35 5.33 16.44
C PHE A 25 -29.94 4.23 17.44
N GLY A 26 -28.69 4.20 17.89
CA GLY A 26 -28.20 3.20 18.86
C GLY A 26 -28.22 1.75 18.37
N ASP A 27 -28.74 1.50 17.16
CA ASP A 27 -28.73 0.20 16.49
C ASP A 27 -27.33 -0.11 15.96
N THR A 28 -26.74 -1.19 16.49
CA THR A 28 -25.42 -1.68 16.13
C THR A 28 -25.44 -2.69 14.99
N LEU A 29 -26.62 -3.04 14.47
CA LEU A 29 -26.78 -3.96 13.34
C LEU A 29 -26.64 -3.25 11.98
N VAL A 30 -26.78 -1.92 11.94
CA VAL A 30 -26.77 -1.17 10.68
C VAL A 30 -25.97 0.14 10.76
N ALA A 31 -24.92 0.25 9.95
CA ALA A 31 -24.11 1.47 9.79
C ALA A 31 -24.48 2.25 8.51
N LEU A 32 -25.37 3.24 8.64
CA LEU A 32 -25.92 3.99 7.49
C LEU A 32 -25.25 5.35 7.22
N SER A 33 -25.02 6.14 8.26
CA SER A 33 -24.47 7.50 8.18
C SER A 33 -23.79 7.92 9.48
N LEU A 34 -22.89 8.89 9.40
CA LEU A 34 -22.20 9.46 10.57
C LEU A 34 -23.15 9.81 11.73
N PRO A 35 -24.22 10.61 11.55
CA PRO A 35 -25.12 10.93 12.66
C PRO A 35 -25.85 9.72 13.24
N GLN A 36 -26.26 8.75 12.41
CA GLN A 36 -26.94 7.54 12.89
C GLN A 36 -26.01 6.63 13.68
N SER A 37 -24.73 6.60 13.32
CA SER A 37 -23.67 5.85 14.01
C SER A 37 -23.06 6.61 15.19
N GLY A 38 -23.74 7.65 15.69
CA GLY A 38 -23.36 8.35 16.91
C GLY A 38 -22.28 9.40 16.74
N PHE A 39 -22.01 9.89 15.52
CA PHE A 39 -21.09 11.01 15.31
C PHE A 39 -21.83 12.35 15.39
N GLU A 40 -21.29 13.28 16.19
CA GLU A 40 -21.87 14.60 16.39
C GLU A 40 -20.81 15.72 16.38
N TYR A 41 -21.26 16.93 16.09
CA TYR A 41 -20.46 18.13 16.26
C TYR A 41 -20.75 18.71 17.63
N VAL A 42 -19.72 18.79 18.46
CA VAL A 42 -19.83 19.42 19.78
C VAL A 42 -20.07 20.93 19.58
N PRO A 43 -21.15 21.49 20.17
CA PRO A 43 -21.43 22.92 20.11
C PRO A 43 -20.23 23.73 20.63
N ALA A 44 -19.99 24.91 20.05
CA ALA A 44 -18.99 25.84 20.55
C ALA A 44 -19.57 27.25 20.71
N GLU A 45 -18.70 28.19 21.11
CA GLU A 45 -18.95 29.61 21.06
C GLU A 45 -19.50 30.05 19.70
N HIS A 46 -20.20 31.19 19.71
CA HIS A 46 -20.97 31.72 18.59
C HIS A 46 -20.21 31.68 17.25
N ILE A 47 -20.79 30.99 16.27
CA ILE A 47 -20.25 30.80 14.93
C ILE A 47 -21.02 31.69 13.96
N ALA A 48 -20.30 32.54 13.22
CA ALA A 48 -20.89 33.46 12.26
C ALA A 48 -21.26 32.75 10.94
N HIS A 49 -20.35 31.91 10.45
CA HIS A 49 -20.54 31.13 9.22
C HIS A 49 -19.99 29.71 9.37
N VAL A 50 -20.65 28.76 8.71
CA VAL A 50 -20.25 27.36 8.71
C VAL A 50 -20.46 26.75 7.32
N ALA A 51 -19.49 25.95 6.89
CA ALA A 51 -19.55 25.16 5.68
C ALA A 51 -19.10 23.74 5.99
N VAL A 52 -19.86 22.75 5.54
CA VAL A 52 -19.60 21.34 5.80
C VAL A 52 -19.09 20.69 4.51
N ASN A 53 -18.14 19.77 4.63
CA ASN A 53 -17.67 19.01 3.47
C ASN A 53 -18.72 17.97 3.00
N THR A 54 -18.47 17.37 1.84
CA THR A 54 -19.46 16.53 1.13
C THR A 54 -19.95 15.33 1.93
N ASP A 55 -19.13 14.78 2.80
CA ASP A 55 -19.43 13.62 3.64
C ASP A 55 -19.83 13.97 5.08
N GLY A 56 -19.76 15.24 5.48
CA GLY A 56 -20.10 15.65 6.84
C GLY A 56 -19.04 15.32 7.89
N SER A 57 -17.86 14.87 7.48
CA SER A 57 -16.75 14.52 8.39
C SER A 57 -16.04 15.73 8.98
N ALA A 58 -16.03 16.85 8.25
CA ALA A 58 -15.42 18.10 8.68
C ALA A 58 -16.28 19.32 8.32
N MET A 59 -16.19 20.36 9.15
CA MET A 59 -16.73 21.68 8.89
C MET A 59 -15.65 22.76 9.04
N VAL A 60 -15.74 23.77 8.18
CA VAL A 60 -15.02 25.04 8.34
C VAL A 60 -15.96 26.03 9.01
N ILE A 61 -15.45 26.70 10.05
CA ILE A 61 -16.18 27.70 10.82
C ILE A 61 -15.48 29.04 10.73
N THR A 62 -16.25 30.11 10.68
CA THR A 62 -15.75 31.49 10.83
C THR A 62 -16.36 32.10 12.08
N ARG A 63 -15.52 32.66 12.94
CA ARG A 63 -15.93 33.37 14.16
C ARG A 63 -16.23 34.84 13.86
N ALA A 64 -16.87 35.52 14.80
CA ALA A 64 -17.22 36.93 14.67
C ALA A 64 -15.99 37.87 14.50
N ASP A 65 -14.83 37.45 14.99
CA ASP A 65 -13.55 38.18 14.84
C ASP A 65 -12.88 37.98 13.46
N GLY A 66 -13.51 37.21 12.57
CA GLY A 66 -12.97 36.87 11.25
C GLY A 66 -11.98 35.70 11.26
N SER A 67 -11.70 35.09 12.42
CA SER A 67 -10.85 33.91 12.49
C SER A 67 -11.57 32.68 11.92
N CYS A 68 -10.83 31.86 11.17
CA CYS A 68 -11.31 30.60 10.65
C CYS A 68 -10.80 29.42 11.49
N GLY A 69 -11.59 28.37 11.58
CA GLY A 69 -11.21 27.11 12.21
C GLY A 69 -11.80 25.92 11.47
N VAL A 70 -11.25 24.74 11.74
CA VAL A 70 -11.79 23.46 11.28
C VAL A 70 -12.26 22.67 12.48
N LYS A 71 -13.45 22.08 12.38
CA LYS A 71 -13.95 21.09 13.34
C LYS A 71 -14.19 19.79 12.61
N TYR A 72 -13.77 18.70 13.22
CA TYR A 72 -14.12 17.35 12.78
C TYR A 72 -15.31 16.85 13.59
N VAL A 73 -16.14 16.02 12.97
CA VAL A 73 -17.15 15.28 13.70
C VAL A 73 -16.48 14.35 14.71
N LYS A 74 -17.10 14.15 15.87
CA LYS A 74 -16.57 13.27 16.92
C LYS A 74 -17.58 12.19 17.25
N PRO A 75 -17.13 10.97 17.58
CA PRO A 75 -18.05 9.99 18.12
C PRO A 75 -18.56 10.47 19.49
N ARG A 76 -19.86 10.28 19.74
CA ARG A 76 -20.50 10.54 21.03
C ARG A 76 -19.93 9.65 22.13
N TYR A 77 -19.59 8.42 21.76
CA TYR A 77 -18.90 7.46 22.61
C TYR A 77 -17.40 7.54 22.37
N THR A 78 -16.59 7.33 23.41
CA THR A 78 -15.13 7.30 23.27
C THR A 78 -14.68 6.16 22.36
N TRP A 79 -13.48 6.30 21.78
CA TRP A 79 -12.85 5.21 21.01
C TRP A 79 -12.35 4.06 21.89
N ASP A 80 -12.21 4.33 23.18
CA ASP A 80 -11.81 3.36 24.20
C ASP A 80 -13.07 2.81 24.89
N PRO A 81 -13.17 1.48 25.07
CA PRO A 81 -14.22 0.87 25.88
C PRO A 81 -14.21 1.45 27.29
N LEU A 82 -15.40 1.64 27.87
CA LEU A 82 -15.52 2.05 29.26
C LEU A 82 -15.27 0.83 30.16
N GLU A 83 -14.22 0.87 30.99
CA GLU A 83 -13.94 -0.16 32.00
C GLU A 83 -14.81 0.03 33.25
N ASP A 84 -16.10 0.35 33.09
CA ASP A 84 -17.04 0.54 34.19
C ASP A 84 -17.76 -0.76 34.59
N GLY A 85 -17.62 -1.82 33.79
CA GLY A 85 -18.27 -3.11 34.00
C GLY A 85 -19.80 -3.10 33.84
N ILE A 86 -20.37 -1.99 33.38
CA ILE A 86 -21.82 -1.74 33.31
C ILE A 86 -22.24 -1.41 31.88
N SER A 87 -21.43 -0.65 31.14
CA SER A 87 -21.76 -0.10 29.82
C SER A 87 -20.91 -0.77 28.73
N ASP A 88 -21.41 -1.85 28.11
CA ASP A 88 -20.76 -2.41 26.92
C ASP A 88 -21.03 -1.53 25.69
N ILE A 89 -20.08 -0.64 25.39
CA ILE A 89 -20.11 0.23 24.21
C ILE A 89 -19.36 -0.36 23.00
N THR A 90 -18.88 -1.60 23.09
CA THR A 90 -18.05 -2.23 22.05
C THR A 90 -18.75 -2.24 20.70
N GLY A 91 -20.01 -2.69 20.66
CA GLY A 91 -20.81 -2.71 19.43
C GLY A 91 -21.04 -1.31 18.83
N MET A 92 -21.06 -0.26 19.65
CA MET A 92 -21.18 1.13 19.18
C MET A 92 -19.87 1.62 18.55
N ILE A 93 -18.72 1.28 19.15
CA ILE A 93 -17.39 1.58 18.61
C ILE A 93 -17.19 0.87 17.27
N GLU A 94 -17.51 -0.43 17.20
CA GLU A 94 -17.40 -1.21 15.95
C GLU A 94 -18.30 -0.64 14.86
N THR A 95 -19.55 -0.30 15.20
CA THR A 95 -20.50 0.34 14.27
C THR A 95 -19.97 1.68 13.75
N ALA A 96 -19.35 2.49 14.61
CA ALA A 96 -18.72 3.75 14.23
C ALA A 96 -17.54 3.52 13.27
N ILE A 97 -16.71 2.52 13.52
CA ILE A 97 -15.61 2.12 12.63
C ILE A 97 -16.13 1.63 11.26
N VAL A 98 -17.13 0.76 11.24
CA VAL A 98 -17.75 0.26 10.00
C VAL A 98 -18.38 1.42 9.22
N CYS A 99 -18.99 2.39 9.90
CA CYS A 99 -19.55 3.58 9.28
C CYS A 99 -18.46 4.44 8.60
N LEU A 100 -17.34 4.69 9.29
CA LEU A 100 -16.21 5.41 8.71
C LEU A 100 -15.58 4.65 7.55
N ALA A 101 -15.44 3.33 7.65
CA ALA A 101 -14.91 2.48 6.58
C ALA A 101 -15.77 2.56 5.31
N ARG A 102 -17.08 2.46 5.48
CA ARG A 102 -18.05 2.65 4.40
C ARG A 102 -17.99 4.06 3.82
N GLN A 103 -17.91 5.08 4.66
CA GLN A 103 -17.82 6.47 4.23
C GLN A 103 -16.54 6.67 3.38
N TYR A 104 -15.39 6.21 3.87
CA TYR A 104 -14.11 6.24 3.17
C TYR A 104 -14.17 5.51 1.83
N ALA A 105 -14.78 4.32 1.77
CA ALA A 105 -15.00 3.59 0.52
C ALA A 105 -15.78 4.44 -0.49
N ILE A 106 -16.87 5.08 -0.07
CA ILE A 106 -17.71 5.92 -0.94
C ILE A 106 -16.92 7.14 -1.43
N VAL A 107 -16.33 7.94 -0.53
CA VAL A 107 -15.63 9.19 -0.94
C VAL A 107 -14.37 8.91 -1.74
N SER A 108 -13.69 7.79 -1.49
CA SER A 108 -12.46 7.48 -2.24
C SER A 108 -12.77 7.13 -3.70
N SER A 109 -13.99 6.68 -4.01
CA SER A 109 -14.45 6.43 -5.37
C SER A 109 -14.66 7.71 -6.21
N SER A 110 -14.89 8.87 -5.57
CA SER A 110 -15.24 10.13 -6.26
C SER A 110 -14.05 11.04 -6.59
N ASN A 111 -12.82 10.51 -6.53
CA ASN A 111 -11.56 11.16 -6.93
C ASN A 111 -11.12 12.40 -6.12
N GLY A 112 -11.79 12.72 -5.01
CA GLY A 112 -11.37 13.77 -4.08
C GLY A 112 -10.28 13.33 -3.10
N ALA A 113 -9.75 14.29 -2.33
CA ALA A 113 -9.04 13.96 -1.10
C ALA A 113 -10.02 13.24 -0.15
N THR A 114 -9.51 12.24 0.56
CA THR A 114 -10.31 11.44 1.52
C THR A 114 -9.61 11.32 2.86
N ASP A 115 -8.73 12.28 3.13
CA ASP A 115 -7.93 12.31 4.34
C ASP A 115 -8.78 12.78 5.53
N GLU A 116 -9.91 13.45 5.27
CA GLU A 116 -10.85 13.92 6.27
C GLU A 116 -11.50 12.78 7.05
N THR A 117 -11.89 11.69 6.38
CA THR A 117 -12.45 10.50 7.07
C THR A 117 -11.39 9.80 7.92
N LEU A 118 -10.14 9.75 7.43
CA LEU A 118 -9.02 9.17 8.19
C LEU A 118 -8.64 10.06 9.39
N ALA A 119 -8.79 11.38 9.27
CA ALA A 119 -8.49 12.35 10.33
C ALA A 119 -9.49 12.28 11.51
N ILE A 120 -10.66 11.66 11.35
CA ILE A 120 -11.59 11.39 12.46
C ILE A 120 -11.05 10.29 13.37
N LEU A 121 -10.30 9.32 12.82
CA LEU A 121 -9.77 8.20 13.58
C LEU A 121 -8.70 8.69 14.56
N PRO A 122 -8.67 8.16 15.79
CA PRO A 122 -7.69 8.57 16.78
C PRO A 122 -6.29 8.07 16.36
N PRO A 123 -5.24 8.84 16.69
CA PRO A 123 -3.85 8.49 16.32
C PRO A 123 -3.37 7.18 16.95
N ASN A 124 -3.95 6.79 18.09
CA ASN A 124 -3.62 5.62 18.88
C ASN A 124 -4.67 4.49 18.73
N LEU A 125 -5.37 4.43 17.61
CA LEU A 125 -6.38 3.40 17.36
C LEU A 125 -5.79 1.98 17.51
N SER A 126 -6.49 1.11 18.25
CA SER A 126 -6.04 -0.27 18.47
C SER A 126 -5.85 -1.03 17.15
N HIS A 127 -4.98 -2.05 17.15
CA HIS A 127 -4.73 -2.87 15.96
C HIS A 127 -6.02 -3.53 15.44
N ALA A 128 -6.85 -4.05 16.35
CA ALA A 128 -8.12 -4.68 16.00
C ALA A 128 -9.09 -3.72 15.30
N LEU A 129 -9.25 -2.49 15.79
CA LEU A 129 -10.13 -1.50 15.16
C LEU A 129 -9.56 -0.98 13.82
N ARG A 130 -8.23 -0.86 13.70
CA ARG A 130 -7.56 -0.58 12.41
C ARG A 130 -7.82 -1.69 11.39
N ALA A 131 -7.68 -2.95 11.81
CA ALA A 131 -7.95 -4.11 10.97
C ALA A 131 -9.43 -4.15 10.52
N LEU A 132 -10.36 -3.96 11.46
CA LEU A 132 -11.79 -3.88 11.17
C LEU A 132 -12.11 -2.77 10.16
N PHE A 133 -11.57 -1.56 10.35
CA PHE A 133 -11.75 -0.45 9.42
C PHE A 133 -11.32 -0.84 8.00
N ILE A 134 -10.11 -1.37 7.85
CA ILE A 134 -9.55 -1.72 6.54
C ILE A 134 -10.32 -2.88 5.91
N GLN A 135 -10.64 -3.94 6.66
CA GLN A 135 -11.39 -5.09 6.18
C GLN A 135 -12.77 -4.67 5.65
N GLN A 136 -13.51 -3.85 6.40
CA GLN A 136 -14.81 -3.36 5.96
C GLN A 136 -14.68 -2.41 4.77
N ALA A 137 -13.64 -1.58 4.71
CA ALA A 137 -13.43 -0.69 3.57
C ALA A 137 -13.14 -1.47 2.28
N PHE A 138 -12.36 -2.56 2.35
CA PHE A 138 -12.16 -3.50 1.24
C PHE A 138 -13.48 -4.15 0.81
N ARG A 139 -14.25 -4.72 1.74
CA ARG A 139 -15.54 -5.36 1.43
C ARG A 139 -16.55 -4.39 0.79
N ASN A 140 -16.53 -3.11 1.18
CA ASN A 140 -17.42 -2.10 0.62
C ASN A 140 -17.01 -1.61 -0.77
N LEU A 141 -15.71 -1.49 -1.08
CA LEU A 141 -15.25 -0.89 -2.34
C LEU A 141 -14.81 -1.91 -3.40
N CYS A 142 -14.17 -3.00 -2.99
CA CYS A 142 -13.49 -3.92 -3.89
C CYS A 142 -14.44 -5.01 -4.37
N ARG A 143 -14.87 -4.92 -5.63
CA ARG A 143 -15.77 -5.90 -6.25
C ARG A 143 -15.07 -7.20 -6.66
N THR A 144 -13.76 -7.15 -6.85
CA THR A 144 -12.95 -8.28 -7.33
C THR A 144 -11.77 -8.50 -6.38
N LEU A 145 -11.97 -9.37 -5.40
CA LEU A 145 -10.94 -9.72 -4.41
C LEU A 145 -10.33 -11.11 -4.69
N ASP A 146 -11.07 -12.02 -5.33
CA ASP A 146 -10.56 -13.34 -5.72
C ASP A 146 -10.03 -13.33 -7.16
N VAL A 147 -8.71 -13.41 -7.29
CA VAL A 147 -8.03 -13.67 -8.58
C VAL A 147 -7.21 -14.95 -8.54
N SER A 148 -7.24 -15.68 -7.43
CA SER A 148 -6.29 -16.75 -7.11
C SER A 148 -6.41 -17.93 -8.08
N LEU A 149 -7.62 -18.21 -8.57
CA LEU A 149 -7.89 -19.33 -9.47
C LEU A 149 -8.09 -18.95 -10.95
N LEU A 150 -8.07 -17.65 -11.30
CA LEU A 150 -8.14 -17.21 -12.70
C LEU A 150 -6.93 -17.69 -13.52
N ASP A 151 -7.07 -17.79 -14.84
CA ASP A 151 -5.93 -18.05 -15.71
C ASP A 151 -4.90 -16.89 -15.67
N PRO A 152 -3.61 -17.15 -15.91
CA PRO A 152 -2.56 -16.16 -15.72
C PRO A 152 -2.74 -14.84 -16.51
N PRO A 153 -3.23 -14.84 -17.76
CA PRO A 153 -3.56 -13.61 -18.49
C PRO A 153 -4.70 -12.81 -17.86
N ARG A 154 -5.79 -13.47 -17.44
CA ARG A 154 -6.91 -12.80 -16.76
C ARG A 154 -6.52 -12.27 -15.38
N GLN A 155 -5.70 -12.99 -14.63
CA GLN A 155 -5.10 -12.48 -13.39
C GLN A 155 -4.37 -11.16 -13.63
N GLN A 156 -3.44 -11.15 -14.58
CA GLN A 156 -2.65 -9.96 -14.90
C GLN A 156 -3.54 -8.79 -15.33
N GLN A 157 -4.52 -9.05 -16.19
CA GLN A 157 -5.44 -8.01 -16.66
C GLN A 157 -6.27 -7.42 -15.51
N THR A 158 -6.81 -8.26 -14.63
CA THR A 158 -7.60 -7.82 -13.47
C THR A 158 -6.76 -7.01 -12.52
N VAL A 159 -5.62 -7.55 -12.08
CA VAL A 159 -4.71 -6.89 -11.13
C VAL A 159 -4.19 -5.56 -11.69
N LEU A 160 -3.87 -5.49 -13.00
CA LEU A 160 -3.39 -4.27 -13.62
C LEU A 160 -4.46 -3.19 -13.82
N LYS A 161 -5.73 -3.55 -13.89
CA LYS A 161 -6.85 -2.61 -14.03
C LYS A 161 -7.47 -2.19 -12.70
N GLU A 162 -7.24 -2.95 -11.63
CA GLU A 162 -7.86 -2.69 -10.33
C GLU A 162 -7.29 -1.41 -9.69
N GLN A 163 -8.18 -0.43 -9.44
CA GLN A 163 -7.83 0.87 -8.85
C GLN A 163 -8.36 1.01 -7.42
N THR A 164 -9.34 0.22 -7.01
CA THR A 164 -9.95 0.33 -5.68
C THR A 164 -9.03 -0.20 -4.58
N HIS A 165 -8.27 -1.26 -4.84
CA HIS A 165 -7.24 -1.78 -3.91
C HIS A 165 -6.24 -0.69 -3.48
N LEU A 166 -5.86 0.21 -4.39
CA LEU A 166 -4.88 1.26 -4.09
C LEU A 166 -5.40 2.24 -3.06
N ARG A 167 -6.70 2.50 -3.05
CA ARG A 167 -7.33 3.41 -2.09
C ARG A 167 -7.36 2.79 -0.70
N MET A 168 -7.60 1.48 -0.62
CA MET A 168 -7.63 0.74 0.65
C MET A 168 -6.24 0.55 1.23
N LEU A 169 -5.29 0.10 0.41
CA LEU A 169 -3.89 -0.01 0.82
C LEU A 169 -3.28 1.35 1.14
N SER A 170 -3.75 2.43 0.50
CA SER A 170 -3.37 3.77 0.89
C SER A 170 -3.84 4.16 2.29
N ALA A 171 -5.04 3.74 2.70
CA ALA A 171 -5.51 3.95 4.08
C ALA A 171 -4.72 3.07 5.04
N GLN A 172 -4.51 1.80 4.68
CA GLN A 172 -3.73 0.85 5.48
C GLN A 172 -2.30 1.36 5.71
N LEU A 173 -1.65 1.93 4.68
CA LEU A 173 -0.35 2.58 4.82
C LEU A 173 -0.40 3.76 5.80
N ALA A 174 -1.42 4.62 5.70
CA ALA A 174 -1.55 5.78 6.58
C ALA A 174 -1.79 5.38 8.05
N LEU A 175 -2.68 4.40 8.29
CA LEU A 175 -3.02 3.92 9.62
C LEU A 175 -1.97 2.98 10.24
N GLY A 176 -1.17 2.33 9.40
CA GLY A 176 -0.06 1.46 9.80
C GLY A 176 1.27 2.19 9.96
N THR A 177 1.36 3.48 9.62
CA THR A 177 2.57 4.29 9.80
C THR A 177 2.50 5.06 11.11
N ARG A 178 3.53 4.96 11.93
CA ARG A 178 3.60 5.71 13.20
C ARG A 178 3.76 7.21 12.93
N LEU A 179 3.01 8.03 13.65
CA LEU A 179 3.07 9.49 13.52
C LEU A 179 4.47 10.03 13.80
N GLY A 180 4.99 10.82 12.86
CA GLY A 180 6.31 11.45 12.95
C GLY A 180 7.49 10.48 12.80
N SER A 181 7.25 9.22 12.44
CA SER A 181 8.28 8.18 12.28
C SER A 181 8.11 7.45 10.94
N PRO A 182 9.20 6.97 10.31
CA PRO A 182 9.11 6.07 9.16
C PRO A 182 8.73 4.63 9.54
N GLU A 183 8.60 4.31 10.83
CA GLU A 183 8.20 2.98 11.32
C GLU A 183 6.78 2.63 10.87
N ARG A 184 6.62 1.35 10.49
CA ARG A 184 5.35 0.79 10.03
C ARG A 184 5.13 -0.56 10.68
N ASP A 185 3.91 -0.79 11.13
CA ASP A 185 3.46 -2.15 11.48
C ASP A 185 3.40 -3.04 10.23
N PHE A 186 3.11 -4.33 10.42
CA PHE A 186 3.01 -5.29 9.32
C PHE A 186 2.05 -4.78 8.21
N GLY A 187 0.84 -4.34 8.59
CA GLY A 187 -0.16 -3.87 7.64
C GLY A 187 0.34 -2.67 6.84
N GLY A 188 0.99 -1.71 7.49
CA GLY A 188 1.64 -0.58 6.85
C GLY A 188 2.76 -1.00 5.92
N GLN A 189 3.61 -1.96 6.31
CA GLN A 189 4.70 -2.44 5.47
C GLN A 189 4.23 -3.21 4.25
N PHE A 190 3.26 -4.12 4.43
CA PHE A 190 2.63 -4.83 3.33
C PHE A 190 2.04 -3.85 2.32
N ALA A 191 1.29 -2.84 2.79
CA ALA A 191 0.72 -1.81 1.95
C ALA A 191 1.80 -0.96 1.24
N TYR A 192 2.87 -0.59 1.93
CA TYR A 192 4.01 0.13 1.34
C TYR A 192 4.63 -0.67 0.19
N VAL A 193 4.98 -1.94 0.41
CA VAL A 193 5.60 -2.77 -0.63
C VAL A 193 4.65 -3.00 -1.79
N TYR A 194 3.38 -3.33 -1.52
CA TYR A 194 2.37 -3.52 -2.54
C TYR A 194 2.19 -2.28 -3.42
N LEU A 195 2.02 -1.09 -2.82
CA LEU A 195 1.76 0.13 -3.59
C LEU A 195 2.94 0.49 -4.49
N ASN A 196 4.17 0.24 -4.02
CA ASN A 196 5.38 0.38 -4.85
C ASN A 196 5.42 -0.65 -5.97
N MET A 197 5.11 -1.91 -5.68
CA MET A 197 5.01 -2.94 -6.72
C MET A 197 3.97 -2.56 -7.77
N ARG A 198 2.82 -2.02 -7.36
CA ARG A 198 1.78 -1.58 -8.29
C ARG A 198 2.29 -0.46 -9.19
N LEU A 199 2.88 0.59 -8.60
CA LEU A 199 3.44 1.72 -9.37
C LEU A 199 4.38 1.20 -10.44
N ILE A 200 5.36 0.38 -10.04
CA ILE A 200 6.37 -0.15 -10.95
C ILE A 200 5.74 -1.04 -12.03
N SER A 201 4.83 -1.93 -11.67
CA SER A 201 4.16 -2.82 -12.62
C SER A 201 3.34 -2.04 -13.67
N VAL A 202 2.61 -1.00 -13.27
CA VAL A 202 1.86 -0.15 -14.20
C VAL A 202 2.81 0.62 -15.11
N THR A 203 3.86 1.23 -14.55
CA THR A 203 4.86 1.98 -15.31
C THR A 203 5.54 1.09 -16.34
N LEU A 204 6.00 -0.10 -15.95
CA LEU A 204 6.65 -1.04 -16.86
C LEU A 204 5.67 -1.57 -17.91
N ALA A 205 4.45 -1.97 -17.51
CA ALA A 205 3.45 -2.47 -18.44
C ALA A 205 3.06 -1.43 -19.49
N GLN A 206 2.81 -0.18 -19.08
CA GLN A 206 2.49 0.92 -20.00
C GLN A 206 3.67 1.21 -20.94
N THR A 207 4.89 1.20 -20.42
CA THR A 207 6.09 1.47 -21.22
C THR A 207 6.36 0.38 -22.25
N PHE A 208 6.24 -0.89 -21.87
CA PHE A 208 6.53 -2.02 -22.76
C PHE A 208 5.37 -2.41 -23.68
N SER A 209 4.15 -1.96 -23.39
CA SER A 209 3.00 -2.17 -24.30
C SER A 209 3.11 -1.35 -25.58
N THR A 210 3.90 -0.28 -25.58
CA THR A 210 4.13 0.55 -26.77
C THR A 210 5.03 -0.19 -27.76
N ARG A 211 4.42 -0.83 -28.77
CA ARG A 211 5.11 -1.57 -29.85
C ARG A 211 5.80 -0.67 -30.89
N ASP A 212 6.22 0.52 -30.51
CA ASP A 212 6.81 1.49 -31.44
C ASP A 212 8.34 1.29 -31.54
N GLY A 213 8.82 0.84 -32.70
CA GLY A 213 10.26 0.71 -32.97
C GLY A 213 11.02 2.04 -32.91
N ALA A 214 10.33 3.18 -33.00
CA ALA A 214 10.90 4.52 -32.89
C ALA A 214 10.94 5.07 -31.44
N LEU A 215 10.46 4.31 -30.45
CA LEU A 215 10.37 4.74 -29.05
C LEU A 215 11.71 5.23 -28.49
N PHE A 216 12.79 4.48 -28.76
CA PHE A 216 14.14 4.85 -28.31
C PHE A 216 14.68 6.12 -28.97
N SER A 217 14.24 6.43 -30.19
CA SER A 217 14.64 7.65 -30.89
C SER A 217 13.89 8.87 -30.39
N ARG A 218 12.64 8.69 -29.92
CA ARG A 218 11.79 9.78 -29.41
C ARG A 218 12.00 10.08 -27.93
N SER A 219 12.45 9.10 -27.15
CA SER A 219 12.67 9.24 -25.71
C SER A 219 14.00 8.61 -25.29
N PRO A 220 15.14 9.28 -25.54
CA PRO A 220 16.46 8.77 -25.18
C PRO A 220 16.63 8.57 -23.66
N ASN A 221 15.85 9.31 -22.86
CA ASN A 221 15.86 9.26 -21.39
C ASN A 221 15.04 8.10 -20.81
N LEU A 222 14.26 7.39 -21.63
CA LEU A 222 13.32 6.39 -21.14
C LEU A 222 14.03 5.23 -20.45
N VAL A 223 14.98 4.57 -21.12
CA VAL A 223 15.65 3.39 -20.56
C VAL A 223 16.48 3.73 -19.31
N PRO A 224 17.30 4.80 -19.30
CA PRO A 224 17.98 5.24 -18.08
C PRO A 224 17.01 5.54 -16.93
N SER A 225 15.87 6.20 -17.21
CA SER A 225 14.89 6.56 -16.17
C SER A 225 14.27 5.35 -15.45
N LEU A 226 14.22 4.19 -16.10
CA LEU A 226 13.66 2.96 -15.52
C LEU A 226 14.65 2.18 -14.66
N ILE A 227 15.95 2.48 -14.74
CA ILE A 227 17.00 1.76 -13.98
C ILE A 227 16.61 1.64 -12.50
N PRO A 228 16.28 2.73 -11.78
CA PRO A 228 16.02 2.63 -10.35
C PRO A 228 14.76 1.82 -10.01
N LEU A 229 13.74 1.83 -10.87
CA LEU A 229 12.54 1.01 -10.69
C LEU A 229 12.88 -0.48 -10.81
N VAL A 230 13.67 -0.82 -11.83
CA VAL A 230 14.13 -2.19 -12.04
C VAL A 230 15.03 -2.62 -10.89
N THR A 231 15.96 -1.77 -10.44
CA THR A 231 16.81 -2.03 -9.28
C THR A 231 15.99 -2.28 -8.01
N TRP A 232 14.92 -1.51 -7.79
CA TRP A 232 14.02 -1.72 -6.65
C TRP A 232 13.38 -3.11 -6.68
N VAL A 233 12.92 -3.57 -7.85
CA VAL A 233 12.36 -4.93 -7.99
C VAL A 233 13.42 -6.00 -7.80
N THR A 234 14.61 -5.84 -8.38
CA THR A 234 15.67 -6.86 -8.27
C THR A 234 16.13 -7.00 -6.82
N ASP A 235 16.20 -5.89 -6.08
CA ASP A 235 16.56 -5.88 -4.67
C ASP A 235 15.41 -6.39 -3.79
N LEU A 236 14.15 -6.14 -4.15
CA LEU A 236 12.99 -6.77 -3.49
C LEU A 236 13.03 -8.29 -3.62
N ILE A 237 13.41 -8.82 -4.78
CA ILE A 237 13.56 -10.27 -4.98
C ILE A 237 14.64 -10.83 -4.03
N VAL A 238 15.77 -10.15 -3.91
CA VAL A 238 16.83 -10.55 -2.97
C VAL A 238 16.34 -10.46 -1.53
N PHE A 239 15.61 -9.40 -1.16
CA PHE A 239 15.00 -9.25 0.17
C PHE A 239 14.05 -10.42 0.51
N ILE A 240 13.22 -10.85 -0.43
CA ILE A 240 12.30 -11.98 -0.23
C ILE A 240 13.09 -13.26 0.06
N ILE A 241 14.12 -13.56 -0.74
CA ILE A 241 14.96 -14.75 -0.56
C ILE A 241 15.70 -14.71 0.77
N ASP A 242 16.32 -13.57 1.10
CA ASP A 242 17.04 -13.40 2.37
C ASP A 242 16.11 -13.63 3.56
N SER A 243 14.91 -13.01 3.53
CA SER A 243 13.89 -13.18 4.57
C SER A 243 13.51 -14.64 4.78
N LEU A 244 13.20 -15.37 3.71
CA LEU A 244 12.85 -16.80 3.78
C LEU A 244 14.03 -17.64 4.29
N ALA A 245 15.25 -17.36 3.83
CA ALA A 245 16.45 -18.07 4.27
C ALA A 245 16.77 -17.81 5.75
N VAL A 246 16.47 -16.62 6.28
CA VAL A 246 16.61 -16.32 7.72
C VAL A 246 15.63 -17.17 8.53
N VAL A 247 14.36 -17.27 8.11
CA VAL A 247 13.36 -18.10 8.80
C VAL A 247 13.81 -19.56 8.82
N LYS A 248 14.21 -20.10 7.65
CA LYS A 248 14.66 -21.49 7.54
C LYS A 248 15.84 -21.80 8.47
N ARG A 249 16.79 -20.88 8.61
CA ARG A 249 17.96 -21.02 9.50
C ARG A 249 17.60 -20.98 10.97
N ASN A 250 16.56 -20.24 11.34
CA ASN A 250 16.09 -20.07 12.72
C ASN A 250 14.91 -20.99 13.07
N LEU A 251 14.59 -21.96 12.20
CA LEU A 251 13.49 -22.88 12.44
C LEU A 251 13.84 -23.81 13.61
N ASN A 252 13.05 -23.74 14.68
CA ASN A 252 13.25 -24.56 15.87
C ASN A 252 12.85 -26.02 15.61
N PRO A 253 13.53 -27.01 16.21
CA PRO A 253 13.09 -28.40 16.12
C PRO A 253 11.68 -28.57 16.71
N GLY A 254 10.72 -28.94 15.87
CA GLY A 254 9.33 -29.20 16.27
C GLY A 254 8.33 -28.07 16.00
N SER A 255 8.77 -26.87 15.59
CA SER A 255 7.86 -25.83 15.09
C SER A 255 7.56 -26.02 13.61
N SER A 256 6.33 -25.76 13.18
CA SER A 256 6.01 -25.76 11.75
C SER A 256 6.64 -24.56 11.04
N ALA A 257 6.83 -24.68 9.71
CA ALA A 257 7.32 -23.57 8.90
C ALA A 257 6.40 -22.35 8.98
N LYS A 258 5.08 -22.60 9.04
CA LYS A 258 4.04 -21.59 9.25
C LYS A 258 4.25 -20.82 10.54
N GLU A 259 4.40 -21.50 11.67
CA GLU A 259 4.57 -20.88 13.00
C GLU A 259 5.82 -19.98 13.05
N ALA A 260 6.94 -20.43 12.48
CA ALA A 260 8.18 -19.66 12.46
C ALA A 260 8.05 -18.39 11.59
N LEU A 261 7.30 -18.47 10.49
CA LEU A 261 7.03 -17.32 9.63
C LEU A 261 6.12 -16.30 10.33
N GLU A 262 5.04 -16.76 10.97
CA GLU A 262 4.13 -15.91 11.72
C GLU A 262 4.84 -15.23 12.90
N HIS A 263 5.74 -15.93 13.58
CA HIS A 263 6.58 -15.35 14.62
C HIS A 263 7.47 -14.22 14.07
N MET A 264 8.16 -14.44 12.94
CA MET A 264 8.96 -13.40 12.31
C MET A 264 8.12 -12.18 11.93
N VAL A 265 6.92 -12.40 11.39
CA VAL A 265 5.99 -11.33 11.00
C VAL A 265 5.56 -10.52 12.22
N ALA A 266 5.20 -11.19 13.32
CA ALA A 266 4.83 -10.53 14.57
C ALA A 266 6.00 -9.72 15.18
N GLU A 267 7.23 -10.20 15.07
CA GLU A 267 8.41 -9.52 15.63
C GLU A 267 8.95 -8.38 14.79
N THR A 268 8.86 -8.49 13.45
CA THR A 268 9.59 -7.61 12.52
C THR A 268 8.70 -6.89 11.52
N GLY A 269 7.43 -7.27 11.40
CA GLY A 269 6.53 -6.76 10.36
C GLY A 269 6.95 -7.15 8.93
N ASN A 270 7.79 -8.18 8.76
CA ASN A 270 8.34 -8.58 7.46
C ASN A 270 7.24 -9.13 6.52
N PRO A 271 6.99 -8.50 5.36
CA PRO A 271 5.92 -8.90 4.45
C PRO A 271 6.33 -9.94 3.38
N ALA A 272 7.56 -10.48 3.41
CA ALA A 272 8.12 -11.30 2.33
C ALA A 272 7.25 -12.51 1.96
N LEU A 273 6.79 -13.27 2.95
CA LEU A 273 5.91 -14.41 2.71
C LEU A 273 4.56 -13.99 2.13
N HIS A 274 3.94 -12.95 2.70
CA HIS A 274 2.61 -12.49 2.29
C HIS A 274 2.60 -11.91 0.87
N ILE A 275 3.70 -11.32 0.43
CA ILE A 275 3.90 -10.91 -0.97
C ILE A 275 3.81 -12.12 -1.91
N LEU A 276 4.30 -13.28 -1.48
CA LEU A 276 4.23 -14.52 -2.24
C LEU A 276 2.86 -15.21 -2.08
N LEU A 277 2.25 -15.21 -0.90
CA LEU A 277 0.98 -15.90 -0.65
C LEU A 277 -0.24 -15.18 -1.24
N CYS A 278 -0.31 -13.85 -1.09
CA CYS A 278 -1.45 -13.07 -1.57
C CYS A 278 -1.44 -13.00 -3.10
N SER A 279 -2.59 -13.20 -3.72
CA SER A 279 -2.70 -13.33 -5.18
C SER A 279 -2.32 -12.06 -5.95
N PHE A 280 -2.77 -10.89 -5.50
CA PHE A 280 -2.46 -9.62 -6.15
C PHE A 280 -0.95 -9.30 -6.16
N PRO A 281 -0.22 -9.25 -5.03
CA PRO A 281 1.22 -8.98 -5.05
C PRO A 281 2.00 -10.09 -5.78
N ARG A 282 1.60 -11.37 -5.68
CA ARG A 282 2.23 -12.46 -6.45
C ARG A 282 2.11 -12.24 -7.96
N VAL A 283 0.93 -11.83 -8.44
CA VAL A 283 0.72 -11.51 -9.86
C VAL A 283 1.51 -10.27 -10.29
N LEU A 284 1.62 -9.25 -9.44
CA LEU A 284 2.46 -8.08 -9.69
C LEU A 284 3.93 -8.49 -9.80
N LEU A 285 4.42 -9.34 -8.90
CA LEU A 285 5.80 -9.84 -8.91
C LEU A 285 6.10 -10.63 -10.21
N ARG A 286 5.20 -11.53 -10.63
CA ARG A 286 5.28 -12.25 -11.91
C ARG A 286 5.31 -11.32 -13.12
N THR A 287 4.52 -10.25 -13.07
CA THR A 287 4.51 -9.22 -14.11
C THR A 287 5.84 -8.48 -14.17
N GLN A 288 6.40 -8.12 -13.01
CA GLN A 288 7.68 -7.40 -12.92
C GLN A 288 8.86 -8.27 -13.35
N THR A 289 8.91 -9.54 -12.96
CA THR A 289 9.99 -10.45 -13.38
C THR A 289 9.97 -10.65 -14.91
N SER A 290 8.80 -10.75 -15.51
CA SER A 290 8.64 -10.79 -16.97
C SER A 290 9.10 -9.48 -17.64
N ALA A 291 8.79 -8.34 -17.01
CA ALA A 291 9.19 -7.01 -17.48
C ALA A 291 10.71 -6.77 -17.37
N ILE A 292 11.38 -7.33 -16.35
CA ILE A 292 12.84 -7.30 -16.22
C ILE A 292 13.50 -7.98 -17.42
N ALA A 293 13.01 -9.14 -17.84
CA ALA A 293 13.57 -9.84 -19.00
C ALA A 293 13.48 -9.01 -20.30
N ILE A 294 12.39 -8.25 -20.47
CA ILE A 294 12.23 -7.30 -21.59
C ILE A 294 13.21 -6.14 -21.44
N TYR A 295 13.29 -5.55 -20.24
CA TYR A 295 14.17 -4.43 -19.95
C TYR A 295 15.65 -4.76 -20.21
N LEU A 296 16.11 -5.95 -19.82
CA LEU A 296 17.48 -6.40 -20.06
C LEU A 296 17.81 -6.49 -21.55
N LYS A 297 16.84 -6.75 -22.43
CA LYS A 297 17.04 -6.67 -23.89
C LYS A 297 17.10 -5.22 -24.36
N TRP A 298 16.21 -4.37 -23.84
CA TRP A 298 16.11 -2.96 -24.20
C TRP A 298 17.37 -2.18 -23.81
N ILE A 299 17.95 -2.45 -22.65
CA ILE A 299 19.15 -1.73 -22.19
C ILE A 299 20.36 -2.01 -23.08
N GLN A 300 20.50 -3.21 -23.65
CA GLN A 300 21.58 -3.50 -24.61
C GLN A 300 21.43 -2.68 -25.89
N ILE A 301 20.20 -2.55 -26.40
CA ILE A 301 19.89 -1.74 -27.60
C ILE A 301 20.12 -0.25 -27.31
N ALA A 302 19.62 0.24 -26.17
CA ALA A 302 19.74 1.64 -25.78
C ALA A 302 21.18 2.06 -25.52
N LYS A 303 21.98 1.19 -24.90
CA LYS A 303 23.42 1.42 -24.67
C LYS A 303 24.19 1.66 -25.96
N ALA A 304 23.90 0.91 -27.02
CA ALA A 304 24.52 1.11 -28.34
C ALA A 304 24.15 2.46 -28.99
N ARG A 305 23.07 3.10 -28.52
CA ARG A 305 22.52 4.36 -29.06
C ARG A 305 22.55 5.51 -28.04
N ALA A 306 23.32 5.37 -26.97
CA ALA A 306 23.37 6.35 -25.89
C ALA A 306 23.85 7.71 -26.41
N GLN A 307 23.07 8.76 -26.16
CA GLN A 307 23.38 10.12 -26.62
C GLN A 307 24.37 10.86 -25.70
N THR A 308 24.41 10.49 -24.42
CA THR A 308 25.27 11.12 -23.41
C THR A 308 26.18 10.07 -22.76
N LEU A 309 27.37 10.52 -22.34
CA LEU A 309 28.32 9.69 -21.58
C LEU A 309 27.70 9.23 -20.25
N GLU A 310 26.95 10.11 -19.59
CA GLU A 310 26.28 9.82 -18.33
C GLU A 310 25.29 8.66 -18.45
N HIS A 311 24.39 8.68 -19.45
CA HIS A 311 23.45 7.56 -19.67
C HIS A 311 24.18 6.26 -19.96
N LYS A 312 25.27 6.32 -20.74
CA LYS A 312 26.08 5.13 -21.02
C LYS A 312 26.69 4.55 -19.74
N GLN A 313 27.28 5.40 -18.89
CA GLN A 313 27.84 5.00 -17.61
C GLN A 313 26.78 4.42 -16.66
N GLN A 314 25.61 5.04 -16.56
CA GLN A 314 24.50 4.53 -15.74
C GLN A 314 24.03 3.14 -16.21
N MET A 315 23.86 2.96 -17.53
CA MET A 315 23.46 1.68 -18.10
C MET A 315 24.54 0.60 -17.95
N ASP A 316 25.82 0.97 -18.09
CA ASP A 316 26.96 0.09 -17.86
C ASP A 316 27.03 -0.38 -16.40
N ALA A 317 26.91 0.54 -15.46
CA ALA A 317 26.89 0.23 -14.03
C ALA A 317 25.73 -0.72 -13.67
N PHE A 318 24.54 -0.50 -14.23
CA PHE A 318 23.41 -1.40 -14.03
C PHE A 318 23.68 -2.80 -14.62
N CYS A 319 24.25 -2.89 -15.83
CA CYS A 319 24.58 -4.19 -16.43
C CYS A 319 25.62 -4.96 -15.58
N GLU A 320 26.62 -4.28 -15.06
CA GLU A 320 27.60 -4.90 -14.15
C GLU A 320 26.95 -5.32 -12.81
N ARG A 321 26.02 -4.52 -12.28
CA ARG A 321 25.23 -4.94 -11.10
C ARG A 321 24.46 -6.22 -11.38
N VAL A 322 23.78 -6.32 -12.52
CA VAL A 322 23.01 -7.51 -12.92
C VAL A 322 23.91 -8.75 -13.01
N LYS A 323 25.11 -8.63 -13.57
CA LYS A 323 26.08 -9.74 -13.62
C LYS A 323 26.55 -10.19 -12.23
N ASN A 324 26.58 -9.27 -11.28
CA ASN A 324 27.02 -9.52 -9.90
C ASN A 324 25.88 -9.94 -8.96
N MET A 325 24.66 -10.07 -9.46
CA MET A 325 23.52 -10.57 -8.67
C MET A 325 23.85 -11.93 -8.03
N PRO A 326 23.30 -12.21 -6.83
CA PRO A 326 23.54 -13.47 -6.12
C PRO A 326 23.02 -14.70 -6.85
N PHE A 327 22.08 -14.54 -7.80
CA PHE A 327 21.49 -15.65 -8.55
C PHE A 327 20.99 -15.16 -9.93
N ALA A 328 20.82 -16.11 -10.85
CA ALA A 328 20.19 -15.85 -12.13
C ALA A 328 18.68 -15.59 -11.95
N TYR A 329 18.14 -14.58 -12.64
CA TYR A 329 16.71 -14.23 -12.55
C TYR A 329 15.78 -15.39 -12.86
N ASN A 330 16.16 -16.28 -13.80
CA ASN A 330 15.33 -17.41 -14.19
C ASN A 330 15.09 -18.39 -13.04
N HIS A 331 16.07 -18.59 -12.15
CA HIS A 331 15.88 -19.47 -10.98
C HIS A 331 14.78 -18.95 -10.05
N PHE A 332 14.68 -17.62 -9.89
CA PHE A 332 13.62 -17.02 -9.08
C PHE A 332 12.26 -17.10 -9.78
N VAL A 333 12.23 -16.90 -11.11
CA VAL A 333 10.99 -17.02 -11.89
C VAL A 333 10.44 -18.43 -11.80
N GLU A 334 11.28 -19.46 -11.95
CA GLU A 334 10.90 -20.87 -11.82
C GLU A 334 10.32 -21.16 -10.44
N MET A 335 11.02 -20.75 -9.37
CA MET A 335 10.54 -20.89 -8.00
C MET A 335 9.18 -20.21 -7.79
N LEU A 336 9.00 -18.99 -8.32
CA LEU A 336 7.75 -18.23 -8.20
C LEU A 336 6.59 -18.90 -8.94
N MET A 337 6.82 -19.49 -10.13
CA MET A 337 5.77 -20.17 -10.89
C MET A 337 5.36 -21.48 -10.21
N GLU A 338 6.31 -22.25 -9.70
CA GLU A 338 6.02 -23.48 -8.94
C GLU A 338 5.28 -23.16 -7.64
N PHE A 339 5.64 -22.07 -6.96
CA PHE A 339 4.93 -21.64 -5.76
C PHE A 339 3.51 -21.15 -6.05
N ASP A 340 3.27 -20.42 -7.15
CA ASP A 340 1.91 -20.07 -7.58
C ASP A 340 1.05 -21.32 -7.82
N ALA A 341 1.62 -22.35 -8.44
CA ALA A 341 0.94 -23.63 -8.63
C ALA A 341 0.63 -24.30 -7.28
N ALA A 342 1.58 -24.32 -6.34
CA ALA A 342 1.38 -24.89 -5.01
C ALA A 342 0.25 -24.20 -4.23
N VAL A 343 0.17 -22.86 -4.26
CA VAL A 343 -0.91 -22.10 -3.62
C VAL A 343 -2.27 -22.42 -4.25
N ARG A 344 -2.34 -22.55 -5.58
CA ARG A 344 -3.58 -22.90 -6.28
C ARG A 344 -4.04 -24.33 -5.94
N SER A 345 -3.12 -25.28 -5.89
CA SER A 345 -3.40 -26.65 -5.47
C SER A 345 -3.90 -26.68 -4.03
N ALA A 346 -3.24 -25.98 -3.12
CA ALA A 346 -3.63 -25.93 -1.70
C ALA A 346 -5.07 -25.43 -1.51
N TYR A 347 -5.45 -24.33 -2.17
CA TYR A 347 -6.85 -23.85 -2.14
C TYR A 347 -7.85 -24.82 -2.77
N THR A 348 -7.44 -25.54 -3.82
CA THR A 348 -8.31 -26.51 -4.53
C THR A 348 -8.53 -27.77 -3.69
N GLU A 349 -7.48 -28.30 -3.09
CA GLU A 349 -7.50 -29.48 -2.23
C GLU A 349 -8.24 -29.22 -0.92
N ALA A 350 -8.09 -28.03 -0.34
CA ALA A 350 -8.86 -27.60 0.82
C ALA A 350 -10.34 -27.32 0.51
N GLY A 351 -10.76 -27.35 -0.76
CA GLY A 351 -12.15 -27.12 -1.16
C GLY A 351 -12.64 -25.70 -0.85
N CYS A 352 -11.75 -24.71 -0.78
CA CYS A 352 -12.12 -23.35 -0.37
C CYS A 352 -13.12 -22.70 -1.34
N SER A 353 -14.17 -22.08 -0.81
CA SER A 353 -15.08 -21.24 -1.61
C SER A 353 -14.38 -19.95 -2.07
N ALA A 354 -14.98 -19.24 -3.04
CA ALA A 354 -14.46 -17.94 -3.46
C ALA A 354 -14.49 -16.91 -2.31
N GLU A 355 -15.54 -16.93 -1.49
CA GLU A 355 -15.67 -16.07 -0.32
C GLU A 355 -14.61 -16.38 0.75
N ALA A 356 -14.38 -17.67 1.06
CA ALA A 356 -13.35 -18.08 2.01
C ALA A 356 -11.94 -17.67 1.54
N ARG A 357 -11.67 -17.72 0.23
CA ARG A 357 -10.41 -17.21 -0.33
C ARG A 357 -10.28 -15.70 -0.18
N VAL A 358 -11.37 -14.94 -0.35
CA VAL A 358 -11.36 -13.49 -0.12
C VAL A 358 -11.05 -13.18 1.34
N ASP A 359 -11.67 -13.88 2.27
CA ASP A 359 -11.41 -13.69 3.70
C ASP A 359 -9.97 -14.05 4.07
N ALA A 360 -9.45 -15.16 3.53
CA ALA A 360 -8.06 -15.55 3.66
C ALA A 360 -7.09 -14.48 3.13
N GLU A 361 -7.35 -13.93 1.94
CA GLU A 361 -6.55 -12.86 1.36
C GLU A 361 -6.58 -11.58 2.21
N LEU A 362 -7.74 -11.17 2.69
CA LEU A 362 -7.86 -9.98 3.54
C LEU A 362 -7.13 -10.16 4.88
N ALA A 363 -7.28 -11.32 5.54
CA ALA A 363 -6.57 -11.62 6.78
C ALA A 363 -5.04 -11.61 6.57
N MET A 364 -4.55 -12.24 5.50
CA MET A 364 -3.12 -12.21 5.15
C MET A 364 -2.61 -10.78 4.89
N MET A 365 -3.38 -9.95 4.19
CA MET A 365 -2.97 -8.59 3.83
C MET A 365 -2.99 -7.61 5.02
N ILE A 366 -3.90 -7.81 5.98
CA ILE A 366 -4.17 -6.87 7.06
C ILE A 366 -3.48 -7.30 8.35
N GLU A 367 -3.61 -8.57 8.72
CA GLU A 367 -3.20 -9.09 10.03
C GLU A 367 -1.90 -9.90 9.96
N GLY A 368 -1.50 -10.36 8.78
CA GLY A 368 -0.26 -11.11 8.61
C GLY A 368 -0.35 -12.58 9.05
N THR A 369 -1.55 -13.10 9.28
CA THR A 369 -1.79 -14.52 9.57
C THR A 369 -1.73 -15.36 8.30
N VAL A 370 -1.31 -16.62 8.40
CA VAL A 370 -1.34 -17.59 7.29
C VAL A 370 -2.55 -18.54 7.47
N PRO A 371 -3.48 -18.61 6.51
CA PRO A 371 -4.59 -19.55 6.57
C PRO A 371 -4.12 -21.01 6.54
N ASP A 372 -4.76 -21.90 7.31
CA ASP A 372 -4.44 -23.34 7.34
C ASP A 372 -4.51 -23.99 5.96
N ALA A 373 -5.44 -23.52 5.12
CA ALA A 373 -5.57 -23.97 3.74
C ALA A 373 -4.31 -23.74 2.88
N LEU A 374 -3.39 -22.87 3.30
CA LEU A 374 -2.14 -22.56 2.60
C LEU A 374 -0.90 -23.17 3.26
N GLU A 375 -1.04 -23.85 4.40
CA GLU A 375 0.07 -24.51 5.08
C GLU A 375 0.83 -25.50 4.17
N PRO A 376 0.16 -26.36 3.35
CA PRO A 376 0.86 -27.25 2.43
C PRO A 376 1.73 -26.50 1.39
N ALA A 377 1.30 -25.31 0.96
CA ALA A 377 2.08 -24.49 0.04
C ALA A 377 3.32 -23.90 0.75
N VAL A 378 3.17 -23.45 1.99
CA VAL A 378 4.28 -22.96 2.82
C VAL A 378 5.31 -24.06 3.07
N ASP A 379 4.87 -25.28 3.40
CA ASP A 379 5.75 -26.43 3.58
C ASP A 379 6.50 -26.78 2.29
N THR A 380 5.81 -26.71 1.14
CA THR A 380 6.44 -26.90 -0.18
C THR A 380 7.51 -25.84 -0.45
N LEU A 381 7.22 -24.57 -0.13
CA LEU A 381 8.17 -23.47 -0.29
C LEU A 381 9.43 -23.70 0.55
N MET A 382 9.26 -23.99 1.83
CA MET A 382 10.36 -24.06 2.79
C MET A 382 11.13 -25.39 2.72
N GLY A 383 10.44 -26.49 2.43
CA GLY A 383 11.00 -27.84 2.40
C GLY A 383 11.56 -28.26 1.03
N VAL A 384 11.11 -27.66 -0.07
CA VAL A 384 11.50 -28.08 -1.43
C VAL A 384 12.03 -26.92 -2.27
N LEU A 385 11.22 -25.87 -2.47
CA LEU A 385 11.53 -24.82 -3.45
C LEU A 385 12.72 -23.96 -3.03
N LEU A 386 12.72 -23.48 -1.78
CA LEU A 386 13.79 -22.66 -1.22
C LEU A 386 15.13 -23.42 -1.12
N PRO A 387 15.21 -24.65 -0.56
CA PRO A 387 16.46 -25.42 -0.58
C PRO A 387 17.02 -25.64 -1.99
N ARG A 388 16.16 -25.91 -2.99
CA ARG A 388 16.59 -26.06 -4.37
C ARG A 388 17.14 -24.75 -4.93
N PHE A 389 16.49 -23.63 -4.63
CA PHE A 389 16.96 -22.30 -5.02
C PHE A 389 18.30 -21.95 -4.37
N GLU A 390 18.48 -22.23 -3.07
CA GLU A 390 19.74 -21.99 -2.34
C GLU A 390 20.90 -22.75 -2.98
N GLY A 391 20.68 -23.96 -3.49
CA GLY A 391 21.68 -24.74 -4.24
C GLY A 391 22.11 -24.10 -5.56
N GLN A 392 21.38 -23.11 -6.06
CA GLN A 392 21.63 -22.40 -7.33
C GLN A 392 22.01 -20.91 -7.12
N ALA A 393 22.18 -20.47 -5.88
CA ALA A 393 22.42 -19.09 -5.50
C ALA A 393 23.70 -18.93 -4.67
N ASP A 394 24.40 -17.82 -4.85
CA ASP A 394 25.46 -17.38 -3.95
C ASP A 394 24.84 -16.77 -2.69
N MET A 395 24.55 -17.62 -1.70
CA MET A 395 23.91 -17.19 -0.45
C MET A 395 24.78 -16.23 0.36
N GLY A 396 26.10 -16.27 0.21
CA GLY A 396 27.00 -15.28 0.79
C GLY A 396 26.66 -13.89 0.27
N LYS A 397 26.53 -13.73 -1.06
CA LYS A 397 26.08 -12.47 -1.65
C LYS A 397 24.66 -12.08 -1.26
N VAL A 398 23.74 -13.04 -1.09
CA VAL A 398 22.37 -12.73 -0.61
C VAL A 398 22.42 -12.05 0.75
N TYR A 399 23.15 -12.62 1.71
CA TYR A 399 23.19 -12.13 3.10
C TYR A 399 23.86 -10.76 3.25
N PHE A 400 24.79 -10.43 2.37
CA PHE A 400 25.48 -9.14 2.37
C PHE A 400 24.91 -8.16 1.34
N TRP A 401 23.79 -8.49 0.69
CA TRP A 401 23.15 -7.58 -0.25
C TRP A 401 22.38 -6.48 0.49
N HIS A 402 22.78 -5.23 0.28
CA HIS A 402 22.13 -4.10 0.95
C HIS A 402 20.74 -3.82 0.35
N THR A 403 19.69 -4.21 1.08
CA THR A 403 18.28 -3.98 0.73
C THR A 403 17.62 -2.88 1.57
N GLU A 404 18.35 -2.26 2.51
CA GLU A 404 17.83 -1.23 3.43
C GLU A 404 17.16 -0.06 2.69
N TRP A 405 17.69 0.33 1.52
CA TRP A 405 17.15 1.44 0.73
C TRP A 405 15.74 1.19 0.16
N LEU A 406 15.26 -0.06 0.17
CA LEU A 406 13.88 -0.38 -0.23
C LEU A 406 12.86 0.33 0.66
N GLY A 407 13.26 0.73 1.88
CA GLY A 407 12.36 1.33 2.86
C GLY A 407 11.50 0.29 3.58
N ILE A 408 11.87 -1.00 3.53
CA ILE A 408 11.18 -2.07 4.25
C ILE A 408 11.88 -2.19 5.60
N HIS A 409 11.25 -1.62 6.62
CA HIS A 409 11.85 -1.37 7.92
C HIS A 409 10.83 -1.78 9.00
N GLY A 410 11.08 -2.87 9.72
CA GLY A 410 10.29 -3.15 10.92
C GLY A 410 10.37 -2.02 11.95
N ASP A 411 9.72 -2.20 13.10
CA ASP A 411 9.57 -1.22 14.19
C ASP A 411 10.88 -0.75 14.89
N ARG A 412 12.06 -0.89 14.26
CA ARG A 412 13.37 -0.74 14.94
C ARG A 412 14.42 0.01 14.14
N VAL A 413 14.08 1.06 13.40
CA VAL A 413 15.11 1.93 12.77
C VAL A 413 15.40 3.14 13.65
N PRO A 414 16.64 3.32 14.15
CA PRO A 414 17.02 4.53 14.88
C PRO A 414 16.91 5.77 13.98
N LEU A 415 16.16 6.79 14.44
CA LEU A 415 15.93 8.06 13.73
C LEU A 415 17.22 8.88 13.43
N GLU A 416 18.35 8.56 14.07
CA GLU A 416 19.47 9.50 14.25
C GLU A 416 20.58 9.46 13.20
N LYS A 417 20.54 8.57 12.21
CA LYS A 417 21.48 8.64 11.08
C LYS A 417 20.72 9.23 9.91
N SER A 418 21.19 10.36 9.38
CA SER A 418 20.74 11.00 8.13
C SER A 418 20.49 9.96 7.05
N ALA A 419 19.30 9.36 7.07
CA ALA A 419 18.97 8.23 6.23
C ALA A 419 18.96 8.77 4.80
N VAL A 420 19.67 8.09 3.91
CA VAL A 420 19.66 8.46 2.51
C VAL A 420 18.20 8.47 2.05
N ARG A 421 17.71 9.65 1.66
CA ARG A 421 16.32 9.82 1.22
C ARG A 421 16.21 9.48 -0.25
N TYR A 422 15.09 8.90 -0.65
CA TYR A 422 14.83 8.49 -2.02
C TYR A 422 13.52 9.07 -2.52
N ASP A 423 13.50 9.46 -3.79
CA ASP A 423 12.32 9.88 -4.50
C ASP A 423 11.32 8.71 -4.52
N ALA A 424 10.15 8.96 -3.95
CA ALA A 424 9.10 7.97 -3.78
C ALA A 424 8.66 7.31 -5.09
N LEU A 425 8.80 8.00 -6.23
CA LEU A 425 8.34 7.53 -7.53
C LEU A 425 9.49 7.06 -8.39
N ARG A 426 10.51 7.90 -8.58
CA ARG A 426 11.64 7.62 -9.46
C ARG A 426 12.69 6.72 -8.81
N LYS A 427 12.61 6.50 -7.49
CA LYS A 427 13.57 5.67 -6.73
C LYS A 427 15.01 6.15 -6.83
N VAL A 428 15.21 7.44 -7.12
CA VAL A 428 16.52 8.10 -7.14
C VAL A 428 16.83 8.73 -5.79
N ARG A 429 18.11 8.84 -5.45
CA ARG A 429 18.52 9.51 -4.22
C ARG A 429 18.13 10.99 -4.25
N LEU A 430 17.53 11.48 -3.17
CA LEU A 430 17.25 12.90 -2.95
C LEU A 430 18.46 13.58 -2.30
N THR A 431 18.79 14.77 -2.79
CA THR A 431 19.88 15.61 -2.29
C THR A 431 19.33 16.90 -1.67
N SER A 432 20.12 17.59 -0.85
CA SER A 432 19.67 18.78 -0.10
C SER A 432 19.40 20.01 -0.97
N ASP A 433 19.92 20.04 -2.19
CA ASP A 433 19.75 21.09 -3.19
C ASP A 433 18.47 20.93 -4.03
N MET A 434 17.81 19.78 -3.95
CA MET A 434 16.57 19.53 -4.67
C MET A 434 15.39 20.23 -4.01
N LYS A 435 14.50 20.82 -4.83
CA LYS A 435 13.17 21.23 -4.36
C LYS A 435 12.32 19.98 -4.17
N LEU A 436 11.66 19.86 -3.02
CA LEU A 436 10.93 18.65 -2.66
C LEU A 436 9.44 18.90 -2.52
N ARG A 437 8.67 17.85 -2.76
CA ARG A 437 7.26 17.76 -2.37
C ARG A 437 7.06 16.57 -1.45
N VAL A 438 6.14 16.71 -0.51
CA VAL A 438 5.74 15.66 0.43
C VAL A 438 4.31 15.24 0.17
N CYS A 439 4.02 13.95 0.26
CA CYS A 439 2.67 13.45 0.24
C CYS A 439 2.00 13.72 1.60
N ARG A 440 0.86 14.42 1.60
CA ARG A 440 0.11 14.71 2.85
C ARG A 440 -0.45 13.47 3.56
N ARG A 441 -0.56 12.35 2.84
CA ARG A 441 -1.13 11.11 3.37
C ARG A 441 -0.08 10.16 3.97
N CYS A 442 0.94 9.80 3.20
CA CYS A 442 1.95 8.82 3.64
C CYS A 442 3.32 9.42 3.96
N GLY A 443 3.49 10.75 3.88
CA GLY A 443 4.75 11.42 4.18
C GLY A 443 5.88 11.17 3.17
N ALA A 444 5.64 10.41 2.10
CA ALA A 444 6.65 10.14 1.09
C ALA A 444 7.12 11.43 0.41
N GLU A 445 8.40 11.49 0.04
CA GLU A 445 9.02 12.66 -0.58
C GLU A 445 9.34 12.41 -2.06
N MET A 446 9.31 13.46 -2.88
CA MET A 446 9.77 13.42 -4.26
C MET A 446 10.38 14.75 -4.69
N GLU A 447 11.18 14.74 -5.77
CA GLU A 447 11.70 15.98 -6.36
C GLU A 447 10.58 16.74 -7.12
N ASP A 448 10.49 18.04 -6.87
CA ASP A 448 9.69 18.97 -7.64
C ASP A 448 10.44 19.38 -8.91
N LEU A 449 10.12 18.71 -10.02
CA LEU A 449 10.80 18.93 -11.28
C LEU A 449 10.39 20.27 -11.90
N SER A 450 11.38 21.01 -12.40
CA SER A 450 11.12 22.23 -13.18
C SER A 450 10.32 21.92 -14.44
N GLN A 451 9.60 22.92 -14.97
CA GLN A 451 8.85 22.77 -16.22
C GLN A 451 9.74 22.31 -17.39
N GLU A 452 10.99 22.75 -17.42
CA GLU A 452 11.96 22.32 -18.44
C GLU A 452 12.36 20.86 -18.27
N ALA A 453 12.67 20.43 -17.04
CA ALA A 453 12.95 19.03 -16.75
C ALA A 453 11.75 18.12 -17.09
N LEU A 454 10.53 18.58 -16.82
CA LEU A 454 9.29 17.86 -17.16
C LEU A 454 9.07 17.72 -18.67
N ARG A 455 9.44 18.70 -19.48
CA ARG A 455 9.33 18.60 -20.96
C ARG A 455 10.20 17.47 -21.50
N MET A 456 11.39 17.32 -20.94
CA MET A 456 12.38 16.31 -21.34
C MET A 456 12.18 14.95 -20.65
N ALA A 457 11.31 14.89 -19.63
CA ALA A 457 11.04 13.67 -18.88
C ALA A 457 10.16 12.70 -19.68
N PRO A 458 10.34 11.37 -19.48
CA PRO A 458 9.40 10.37 -19.98
C PRO A 458 7.99 10.56 -19.40
N ASP A 459 6.97 10.12 -20.14
CA ASP A 459 5.57 10.37 -19.77
C ASP A 459 5.17 9.77 -18.42
N TRP A 460 5.78 8.65 -18.03
CA TRP A 460 5.52 8.04 -16.72
C TRP A 460 5.97 8.95 -15.56
N VAL A 461 7.08 9.69 -15.74
CA VAL A 461 7.57 10.67 -14.75
C VAL A 461 6.60 11.84 -14.66
N LYS A 462 6.13 12.36 -15.81
CA LYS A 462 5.12 13.43 -15.86
C LYS A 462 3.83 13.03 -15.15
N HIS A 463 3.40 11.79 -15.31
CA HIS A 463 2.21 11.26 -14.63
C HIS A 463 2.42 11.18 -13.12
N GLY A 464 3.58 10.66 -12.69
CA GLY A 464 3.95 10.56 -11.28
C GLY A 464 3.94 11.90 -10.54
N GLN A 465 4.22 13.00 -11.23
CA GLN A 465 4.23 14.34 -10.63
C GLN A 465 2.85 14.83 -10.16
N ARG A 466 1.76 14.12 -10.47
CA ARG A 466 0.39 14.50 -10.07
C ARG A 466 -0.05 13.90 -8.74
N ARG A 467 0.33 12.66 -8.45
CA ARG A 467 -0.11 11.91 -7.27
C ARG A 467 0.99 10.98 -6.76
N CYS A 468 1.02 10.77 -5.45
CA CYS A 468 1.88 9.79 -4.81
C CYS A 468 1.50 8.36 -5.21
N PHE A 469 2.41 7.40 -5.00
CA PHE A 469 2.13 5.98 -5.17
C PHE A 469 0.94 5.51 -4.31
N CYS A 470 0.69 6.17 -3.17
CA CYS A 470 -0.50 5.96 -2.33
C CYS A 470 -1.74 6.73 -2.82
N GLN A 471 -1.71 7.36 -3.99
CA GLN A 471 -2.79 8.20 -4.53
C GLN A 471 -3.04 9.53 -3.79
N GLY A 472 -2.32 9.83 -2.71
CA GLY A 472 -2.35 11.13 -2.05
C GLY A 472 -1.76 12.26 -2.90
N TYR A 473 -2.11 13.49 -2.58
CA TYR A 473 -1.62 14.69 -3.28
C TYR A 473 -0.24 15.11 -2.80
N TRP A 474 0.53 15.67 -3.73
CA TRP A 474 1.82 16.28 -3.45
C TRP A 474 1.66 17.70 -2.91
N TRP A 475 2.42 18.04 -1.89
CA TRP A 475 2.48 19.38 -1.30
C TRP A 475 3.92 19.90 -1.34
N PRO A 476 4.16 21.17 -1.75
CA PRO A 476 5.49 21.74 -1.72
C PRO A 476 6.05 21.76 -0.29
N LEU A 477 7.28 21.28 -0.12
CA LEU A 477 8.08 21.59 1.06
C LEU A 477 8.70 22.97 0.82
N GLY A 478 8.34 23.92 1.70
CA GLY A 478 8.72 25.33 1.59
C GLY A 478 10.22 25.57 1.71
#